data_AF-A0A1F7XB10-F1
#
_entry.id   AF-A0A1F7XB10-F1
#
_cell.length_a   1.000
_cell.length_b   1.000
_cell.length_c   1.000
_cell.angle_alpha   90.00
_cell.angle_beta   90.00
_cell.angle_gamma   90.00
#
_symmetry.space_group_name_H-M   'P 1'
#
loop_
_entity.id
_entity.type
_entity.pdbx_description
1 polymer ?
#
loop_
_entity_poly.entity_id
_entity_poly.type
_entity_poly.pdbx_seq_one_letter_code
_entity_poly.pdbx_strand_id
1 'polypeptide(L)'
;MGGQLIIEKSELSNNTGNLIYYGWAKLKIIGSTVVNNTNSSEFLNSVITNSSLDDGYYLGDITIANTIVWGNSDPSGIPPITLPGIHPYNNLPYTPIHIDYSLIQGGWPDTSSVGILDTDPLFVDFLNGDYHLTSSSPAIDSGDPNSPLDPDGSRADMGAYPFFHTLTPTETVNDLIDKVEIFNFQQGISSSLDAKLNAALNALDDLNENNDQAPQ
;
A
#
# COMPACT_ATOMS: atom_id res chain seq x y z
N MET A 1 14.18 22.97 -12.39
CA MET A 1 14.25 21.49 -12.27
C MET A 1 13.41 21.12 -11.07
N GLY A 2 12.29 20.42 -11.26
CA GLY A 2 11.46 19.95 -10.13
C GLY A 2 12.09 18.70 -9.51
N GLY A 3 12.28 18.69 -8.20
CA GLY A 3 12.74 17.51 -7.47
C GLY A 3 11.59 16.55 -7.14
N GLN A 4 11.89 15.43 -6.48
CA GLN A 4 10.87 14.58 -5.88
C GLN A 4 11.31 14.20 -4.47
N LEU A 5 10.40 14.33 -3.51
CA LEU A 5 10.51 13.78 -2.18
C LEU A 5 9.70 12.48 -2.14
N ILE A 6 10.35 11.38 -1.78
CA ILE A 6 9.75 10.07 -1.63
C ILE A 6 9.88 9.67 -0.17
N ILE A 7 8.75 9.36 0.45
CA ILE A 7 8.64 8.83 1.81
C ILE A 7 8.00 7.45 1.67
N GLU A 8 8.75 6.42 2.04
CA GLU A 8 8.30 5.03 1.93
C GLU A 8 8.51 4.34 3.26
N LYS A 9 7.54 3.54 3.71
CA LYS A 9 7.68 2.67 4.89
C LYS A 9 8.18 3.42 6.13
N SER A 10 7.66 4.64 6.32
CA SER A 10 8.15 5.58 7.32
C SER A 10 7.03 6.01 8.27
N GLU A 11 7.39 6.21 9.54
CA GLU A 11 6.54 6.83 10.54
C GLU A 11 6.88 8.32 10.66
N LEU A 12 5.88 9.18 10.49
CA LEU A 12 5.94 10.61 10.76
C LEU A 12 4.97 10.90 11.91
N SER A 13 5.48 10.91 13.14
CA SER A 13 4.65 11.03 14.32
C SER A 13 5.06 12.15 15.27
N ASN A 14 4.09 12.67 16.02
CA ASN A 14 4.31 13.56 17.17
C ASN A 14 5.07 14.86 16.84
N ASN A 15 4.97 15.32 15.59
CA ASN A 15 5.62 16.56 15.17
C ASN A 15 4.72 17.78 15.42
N THR A 16 5.35 18.89 15.77
CA THR A 16 4.73 20.23 15.75
C THR A 16 5.21 20.96 14.51
N GLY A 17 4.30 21.27 13.60
CA GLY A 17 4.59 21.81 12.27
C GLY A 17 4.11 20.88 11.16
N ASN A 18 3.99 21.43 9.96
CA ASN A 18 3.50 20.69 8.80
C ASN A 18 4.63 19.93 8.12
N LEU A 19 4.29 18.82 7.48
CA LEU A 19 5.07 18.33 6.36
C LEU A 19 4.88 19.32 5.20
N ILE A 20 5.72 20.36 5.19
CA ILE A 20 5.72 21.40 4.16
C ILE A 20 6.64 20.95 3.03
N TYR A 21 6.07 20.89 1.84
CA TYR A 21 6.83 20.65 0.64
C TYR A 21 6.60 21.76 -0.39
N TYR A 22 7.68 22.18 -1.08
CA TYR A 22 7.71 23.43 -1.83
C TYR A 22 7.56 23.28 -3.36
N GLY A 23 6.51 23.92 -3.87
CA GLY A 23 6.43 24.66 -5.15
C GLY A 23 6.41 23.88 -6.46
N TRP A 24 7.47 23.12 -6.78
CA TRP A 24 7.65 22.50 -8.11
C TRP A 24 8.06 21.04 -8.08
N ALA A 25 8.20 20.52 -6.88
CA ALA A 25 8.74 19.20 -6.68
C ALA A 25 7.54 18.25 -6.44
N LYS A 26 7.68 16.94 -6.69
CA LYS A 26 6.60 15.94 -6.47
C LYS A 26 6.71 15.29 -5.09
N LEU A 27 5.60 15.05 -4.41
CA LEU A 27 5.60 14.35 -3.12
C LEU A 27 4.97 12.97 -3.32
N LYS A 28 5.69 11.93 -2.92
CA LYS A 28 5.16 10.57 -2.87
C LYS A 28 5.28 10.02 -1.45
N ILE A 29 4.16 9.60 -0.88
CA ILE A 29 4.10 8.93 0.42
C ILE A 29 3.49 7.54 0.18
N ILE A 30 4.23 6.48 0.50
CA ILE A 30 3.76 5.11 0.27
C ILE A 30 3.99 4.26 1.50
N GLY A 31 3.02 3.43 1.87
CA GLY A 31 3.24 2.42 2.91
C GLY A 31 3.67 3.07 4.22
N SER A 32 3.16 4.26 4.55
CA SER A 32 3.70 5.09 5.64
C SER A 32 2.61 5.42 6.66
N THR A 33 3.01 5.81 7.86
CA THR A 33 2.09 6.22 8.92
C THR A 33 2.36 7.68 9.28
N VAL A 34 1.44 8.58 8.94
CA VAL A 34 1.46 10.00 9.33
C VAL A 34 0.46 10.16 10.46
N VAL A 35 0.93 10.28 11.70
CA VAL A 35 0.07 10.13 12.88
C VAL A 35 0.36 11.12 13.99
N ASN A 36 -0.68 11.64 14.64
CA ASN A 36 -0.54 12.51 15.82
C ASN A 36 0.37 13.74 15.61
N ASN A 37 0.38 14.32 14.41
CA ASN A 37 1.07 15.57 14.14
C ASN A 37 0.12 16.76 14.32
N THR A 38 0.66 17.89 14.76
CA THR A 38 -0.10 19.13 14.95
C THR A 38 0.41 20.20 14.00
N ASN A 39 -0.47 20.71 13.14
CA ASN A 39 -0.19 21.91 12.35
C ASN A 39 -0.06 23.11 13.29
N SER A 40 1.01 23.90 13.16
CA SER A 40 1.23 25.13 13.92
C SER A 40 1.30 26.39 13.05
N SER A 41 1.00 26.28 11.76
CA SER A 41 1.05 27.37 10.78
C SER A 41 -0.28 28.11 10.72
N GLU A 42 -0.21 29.44 10.72
CA GLU A 42 -1.37 30.31 10.44
C GLU A 42 -1.63 30.46 8.92
N PHE A 43 -0.69 30.04 8.08
CA PHE A 43 -0.73 30.25 6.62
C PHE A 43 -1.06 28.98 5.82
N LEU A 44 -1.08 27.82 6.48
CA LEU A 44 -1.28 26.52 5.87
C LEU A 44 -2.30 25.75 6.67
N ASN A 45 -3.16 25.00 5.99
CA ASN A 45 -4.41 24.46 6.53
C ASN A 45 -4.42 22.92 6.58
N SER A 46 -3.28 22.26 6.69
CA SER A 46 -3.18 20.78 6.71
C SER A 46 -1.80 20.32 7.18
N VAL A 47 -1.74 19.13 7.76
CA VAL A 47 -0.47 18.48 8.15
C VAL A 47 0.36 18.10 6.92
N ILE A 48 -0.29 17.68 5.84
CA ILE A 48 0.36 17.43 4.55
C ILE A 48 -0.08 18.52 3.57
N THR A 49 0.86 19.34 3.12
CA THR A 49 0.57 20.46 2.22
C THR A 49 1.68 20.65 1.20
N ASN A 50 1.29 20.83 -0.06
CA ASN A 50 2.15 21.46 -1.05
C ASN A 50 1.87 22.96 -0.95
N SER A 51 2.89 23.83 -0.86
CA SER A 51 2.68 25.28 -0.88
C SER A 51 3.80 25.98 -1.65
N SER A 52 3.48 27.13 -2.25
CA SER A 52 4.49 28.11 -2.65
C SER A 52 4.37 29.33 -1.72
N LEU A 53 5.50 29.83 -1.22
CA LEU A 53 5.55 31.08 -0.45
C LEU A 53 5.33 32.32 -1.34
N ASP A 54 5.53 32.16 -2.65
CA ASP A 54 5.30 33.18 -3.67
C ASP A 54 4.10 32.80 -4.56
N ASP A 55 3.10 33.68 -4.63
CA ASP A 55 2.04 33.75 -5.64
C ASP A 55 1.08 32.55 -5.86
N GLY A 56 0.98 31.61 -4.90
CA GLY A 56 -0.11 30.63 -4.87
C GLY A 56 -0.09 29.63 -6.04
N TYR A 57 1.10 29.18 -6.43
CA TYR A 57 1.33 28.17 -7.44
C TYR A 57 1.60 26.80 -6.78
N TYR A 58 0.55 26.00 -6.63
CA TYR A 58 0.64 24.59 -6.25
C TYR A 58 0.94 23.78 -7.51
N LEU A 59 2.22 23.47 -7.80
CA LEU A 59 2.64 22.84 -9.06
C LEU A 59 3.36 21.49 -8.88
N GLY A 60 3.20 20.85 -7.72
CA GLY A 60 3.75 19.53 -7.43
C GLY A 60 2.68 18.47 -7.22
N ASP A 61 2.72 17.39 -8.02
CA ASP A 61 1.86 16.23 -7.83
C ASP A 61 2.07 15.64 -6.42
N ILE A 62 0.99 15.45 -5.68
CA ILE A 62 0.99 14.66 -4.44
C ILE A 62 0.41 13.28 -4.76
N THR A 63 1.14 12.24 -4.39
CA THR A 63 0.66 10.85 -4.45
C THR A 63 0.78 10.22 -3.07
N ILE A 64 -0.32 9.70 -2.55
CA ILE A 64 -0.39 8.98 -1.28
C ILE A 64 -0.99 7.61 -1.54
N ALA A 65 -0.29 6.54 -1.17
CA ALA A 65 -0.79 5.18 -1.34
C ALA A 65 -0.42 4.30 -0.14
N ASN A 66 -1.25 3.30 0.19
CA ASN A 66 -0.97 2.35 1.28
C ASN A 66 -0.64 3.04 2.61
N THR A 67 -1.20 4.22 2.88
CA THR A 67 -0.74 5.09 3.96
C THR A 67 -1.84 5.25 4.99
N ILE A 68 -1.46 5.32 6.28
CA ILE A 68 -2.36 5.70 7.37
C ILE A 68 -2.13 7.17 7.71
N VAL A 69 -3.20 7.95 7.75
CA VAL A 69 -3.22 9.36 8.15
C VAL A 69 -4.25 9.54 9.25
N TRP A 70 -3.81 9.59 10.51
CA TRP A 70 -4.71 9.50 11.66
C TRP A 70 -4.27 10.33 12.87
N GLY A 71 -5.22 10.86 13.65
CA GLY A 71 -4.95 11.60 14.88
C GLY A 71 -4.21 12.93 14.67
N ASN A 72 -4.08 13.38 13.42
CA ASN A 72 -3.43 14.62 13.07
C ASN A 72 -4.40 15.79 13.29
N SER A 73 -3.90 16.92 13.79
CA SER A 73 -4.74 18.05 14.18
C SER A 73 -4.26 19.37 13.60
N ASP A 74 -5.21 20.27 13.37
CA ASP A 74 -5.00 21.66 13.01
C ASP A 74 -5.77 22.54 14.01
N PRO A 75 -5.18 23.63 14.54
CA PRO A 75 -5.86 24.54 15.48
C PRO A 75 -7.18 25.11 14.94
N SER A 76 -7.32 25.18 13.62
CA SER A 76 -8.52 25.65 12.92
C SER A 76 -9.55 24.52 12.66
N GLY A 77 -9.29 23.29 13.12
CA GLY A 77 -10.18 22.14 12.97
C GLY A 77 -10.26 21.58 11.55
N ILE A 78 -9.26 21.88 10.72
CA ILE A 78 -9.21 21.46 9.32
C ILE A 78 -8.72 20.00 9.23
N PRO A 79 -9.26 19.17 8.30
CA PRO A 79 -8.78 17.81 8.08
C PRO A 79 -7.27 17.74 7.81
N PRO A 80 -6.62 16.60 8.11
CA PRO A 80 -5.17 16.47 8.01
C PRO A 80 -4.63 16.56 6.58
N ILE A 81 -5.49 16.27 5.60
CA ILE A 81 -5.28 16.52 4.18
C ILE A 81 -6.53 17.20 3.66
N THR A 82 -6.40 18.40 3.11
CA THR A 82 -7.47 19.01 2.33
C THR A 82 -7.22 18.80 0.86
N LEU A 83 -8.29 18.63 0.09
CA LEU A 83 -8.22 18.92 -1.34
C LEU A 83 -7.61 20.30 -1.52
N PRO A 84 -6.83 20.51 -2.58
CA PRO A 84 -6.50 21.86 -2.94
C PRO A 84 -7.83 22.63 -3.15
N GLY A 85 -8.03 23.74 -2.43
CA GLY A 85 -9.27 24.53 -2.47
C GLY A 85 -9.52 25.23 -3.82
N ILE A 86 -10.18 26.38 -3.85
CA ILE A 86 -9.99 27.37 -4.95
C ILE A 86 -9.12 28.48 -4.35
N HIS A 87 -8.00 28.84 -4.99
CA HIS A 87 -7.14 29.88 -4.42
C HIS A 87 -7.86 31.21 -4.65
N PRO A 88 -8.16 31.98 -3.59
CA PRO A 88 -9.08 33.12 -3.69
C PRO A 88 -8.55 34.24 -4.59
N TYR A 89 -7.28 34.19 -5.01
CA TYR A 89 -6.62 35.28 -5.73
C TYR A 89 -6.27 35.00 -7.21
N ASN A 90 -6.25 33.75 -7.70
CA ASN A 90 -5.72 33.48 -9.05
C ASN A 90 -6.49 32.49 -9.96
N ASN A 91 -7.57 31.83 -9.52
CA ASN A 91 -8.42 30.98 -10.38
C ASN A 91 -7.66 29.88 -11.17
N LEU A 92 -6.44 29.53 -10.76
CA LEU A 92 -5.63 28.51 -11.43
C LEU A 92 -6.08 27.11 -11.00
N PRO A 93 -6.11 26.12 -11.91
CA PRO A 93 -6.38 24.74 -11.54
C PRO A 93 -5.25 24.24 -10.64
N TYR A 94 -5.61 23.62 -9.54
CA TYR A 94 -4.64 22.99 -8.65
C TYR A 94 -4.04 21.75 -9.27
N THR A 95 -2.85 21.38 -8.83
CA THR A 95 -2.27 20.07 -9.16
C THR A 95 -3.10 18.93 -8.61
N PRO A 96 -3.20 17.80 -9.34
CA PRO A 96 -3.85 16.62 -8.84
C PRO A 96 -3.22 16.13 -7.52
N ILE A 97 -4.06 15.83 -6.54
CA ILE A 97 -3.70 14.99 -5.40
C ILE A 97 -4.30 13.62 -5.69
N HIS A 98 -3.45 12.61 -5.79
CA HIS A 98 -3.86 11.22 -5.98
C HIS A 98 -3.67 10.47 -4.68
N ILE A 99 -4.77 9.98 -4.12
CA ILE A 99 -4.76 9.16 -2.91
C ILE A 99 -5.50 7.88 -3.22
N ASP A 100 -4.88 6.73 -3.01
CA ASP A 100 -5.51 5.43 -3.17
C ASP A 100 -5.09 4.50 -2.03
N TYR A 101 -5.92 3.49 -1.74
CA TYR A 101 -5.63 2.40 -0.80
C TYR A 101 -5.05 2.91 0.52
N SER A 102 -5.68 3.91 1.13
CA SER A 102 -5.16 4.60 2.31
C SER A 102 -6.26 4.77 3.37
N LEU A 103 -5.86 4.78 4.64
CA LEU A 103 -6.77 5.00 5.75
C LEU A 103 -6.60 6.44 6.21
N ILE A 104 -7.63 7.25 6.05
CA ILE A 104 -7.59 8.70 6.30
C ILE A 104 -8.72 9.07 7.26
N GLN A 105 -8.35 9.69 8.38
CA GLN A 105 -9.32 10.22 9.34
C GLN A 105 -10.19 11.31 8.69
N GLY A 106 -11.50 11.10 8.68
CA GLY A 106 -12.47 11.98 8.01
C GLY A 106 -12.61 11.71 6.51
N GLY A 107 -11.93 10.66 6.00
CA GLY A 107 -12.00 10.20 4.63
C GLY A 107 -11.32 11.12 3.61
N TRP A 108 -11.56 10.83 2.34
CA TRP A 108 -11.08 11.62 1.21
C TRP A 108 -12.25 11.89 0.24
N PRO A 109 -12.54 13.17 -0.09
CA PRO A 109 -13.74 13.53 -0.85
C PRO A 109 -13.65 13.28 -2.36
N ASP A 110 -12.46 12.96 -2.91
CA ASP A 110 -12.34 12.63 -4.34
C ASP A 110 -12.94 11.26 -4.62
N THR A 111 -14.04 11.24 -5.37
CA THR A 111 -14.75 10.00 -5.75
C THR A 111 -14.01 9.16 -6.77
N SER A 112 -12.93 9.67 -7.38
CA SER A 112 -12.08 8.90 -8.29
C SER A 112 -11.02 8.06 -7.57
N SER A 113 -10.76 8.36 -6.29
CA SER A 113 -9.91 7.55 -5.42
C SER A 113 -10.53 6.18 -5.12
N VAL A 114 -9.67 5.16 -5.02
CA VAL A 114 -10.08 3.79 -4.69
C VAL A 114 -9.50 3.36 -3.34
N GLY A 115 -10.22 2.50 -2.62
CA GLY A 115 -9.71 1.87 -1.40
C GLY A 115 -9.45 2.83 -0.23
N ILE A 116 -10.17 3.96 -0.15
CA ILE A 116 -10.06 4.87 0.99
C ILE A 116 -10.89 4.34 2.16
N LEU A 117 -10.25 4.20 3.32
CA LEU A 117 -10.89 3.80 4.57
C LEU A 117 -10.98 5.00 5.54
N ASP A 118 -12.13 5.19 6.18
CA ASP A 118 -12.33 6.17 7.25
C ASP A 118 -12.85 5.45 8.50
N THR A 119 -11.96 4.72 9.14
CA THR A 119 -12.22 3.88 10.31
C THR A 119 -11.00 3.91 11.22
N ASP A 120 -11.18 3.67 12.51
CA ASP A 120 -10.06 3.57 13.45
C ASP A 120 -9.00 2.55 12.96
N PRO A 121 -7.71 2.93 12.83
CA PRO A 121 -6.63 2.01 12.48
C PRO A 121 -6.43 0.89 13.50
N LEU A 122 -6.96 1.01 14.72
CA LEU A 122 -6.77 0.05 15.81
C LEU A 122 -5.29 -0.23 16.10
N PHE A 123 -4.55 0.84 16.40
CA PHE A 123 -3.16 0.77 16.86
C PHE A 123 -3.04 0.06 18.22
N VAL A 124 -1.91 -0.61 18.46
CA VAL A 124 -1.62 -1.31 19.73
C VAL A 124 -1.62 -0.34 20.91
N ASP A 125 -0.92 0.79 20.79
CA ASP A 125 -0.90 1.83 21.84
C ASP A 125 -0.67 3.22 21.23
N PHE A 126 -1.75 3.80 20.71
CA PHE A 126 -1.73 5.14 20.08
C PHE A 126 -1.17 6.23 21.00
N LEU A 127 -1.47 6.19 22.31
CA LEU A 127 -1.07 7.25 23.25
C LEU A 127 0.41 7.19 23.62
N ASN A 128 1.01 5.99 23.58
CA ASN A 128 2.43 5.80 23.87
C ASN A 128 3.29 5.67 22.59
N GLY A 129 2.71 5.85 21.41
CA GLY A 129 3.43 5.83 20.13
C GLY A 129 3.67 4.45 19.54
N ASP A 130 2.95 3.42 19.99
CA ASP A 130 2.98 2.11 19.34
C ASP A 130 1.91 2.05 18.25
N TYR A 131 2.33 2.41 17.04
CA TYR A 131 1.47 2.44 15.86
C TYR A 131 1.50 1.14 15.05
N HIS A 132 1.94 0.03 15.65
CA HIS A 132 1.66 -1.29 15.06
C HIS A 132 0.17 -1.55 15.06
N LEU A 133 -0.30 -2.28 14.05
CA LEU A 133 -1.70 -2.66 13.93
C LEU A 133 -2.03 -3.82 14.87
N THR A 134 -3.21 -3.76 15.49
CA THR A 134 -3.79 -4.95 16.14
C THR A 134 -4.38 -5.88 15.08
N SER A 135 -4.55 -7.16 15.43
CA SER A 135 -5.07 -8.20 14.51
C SER A 135 -6.50 -7.95 13.98
N SER A 136 -7.21 -6.96 14.51
CA SER A 136 -8.56 -6.59 14.04
C SER A 136 -8.58 -5.31 13.23
N SER A 137 -7.40 -4.73 12.94
CA SER A 137 -7.29 -3.50 12.18
C SER A 137 -7.87 -3.64 10.76
N PRO A 138 -8.66 -2.66 10.30
CA PRO A 138 -9.15 -2.63 8.92
C PRO A 138 -8.04 -2.27 7.91
N ALA A 139 -6.87 -1.83 8.37
CA ALA A 139 -5.74 -1.50 7.52
C ALA A 139 -4.97 -2.76 7.05
N ILE A 140 -5.21 -3.91 7.68
CA ILE A 140 -4.57 -5.19 7.33
C ILE A 140 -5.10 -5.69 5.98
N ASP A 141 -4.19 -6.19 5.14
CA ASP A 141 -4.43 -6.75 3.81
C ASP A 141 -5.26 -5.84 2.90
N SER A 142 -5.20 -4.52 3.12
CA SER A 142 -6.12 -3.54 2.52
C SER A 142 -5.45 -2.52 1.59
N GLY A 143 -4.12 -2.50 1.50
CA GLY A 143 -3.31 -1.69 0.59
C GLY A 143 -3.40 -2.13 -0.88
N ASP A 144 -2.84 -1.37 -1.83
CA ASP A 144 -2.93 -1.62 -3.27
C ASP A 144 -2.61 -3.08 -3.63
N PRO A 145 -3.53 -3.83 -4.27
CA PRO A 145 -3.30 -5.22 -4.66
C PRO A 145 -2.15 -5.40 -5.67
N ASN A 146 -1.70 -4.33 -6.32
CA ASN A 146 -0.56 -4.36 -7.24
C ASN A 146 0.76 -3.95 -6.58
N SER A 147 0.74 -3.56 -5.30
CA SER A 147 1.95 -3.24 -4.56
C SER A 147 2.70 -4.52 -4.15
N PRO A 148 4.00 -4.44 -3.83
CA PRO A 148 4.74 -5.57 -3.29
C PRO A 148 4.03 -6.13 -2.04
N LEU A 149 3.96 -7.45 -1.96
CA LEU A 149 3.41 -8.16 -0.79
C LEU A 149 4.18 -7.79 0.49
N ASP A 150 3.50 -7.94 1.62
CA ASP A 150 4.15 -7.85 2.92
C ASP A 150 5.09 -9.05 3.15
N PRO A 151 6.01 -8.97 4.13
CA PRO A 151 7.07 -9.97 4.23
C PRO A 151 6.59 -11.38 4.60
N ASP A 152 5.37 -11.53 5.12
CA ASP A 152 4.73 -12.85 5.29
C ASP A 152 4.06 -13.37 4.01
N GLY A 153 3.99 -12.55 2.95
CA GLY A 153 3.39 -12.88 1.66
C GLY A 153 1.93 -12.46 1.53
N SER A 154 1.36 -11.78 2.52
CA SER A 154 0.00 -11.26 2.44
C SER A 154 -0.08 -10.02 1.55
N ARG A 155 -1.31 -9.59 1.23
CA ARG A 155 -1.53 -8.33 0.50
C ARG A 155 -1.01 -7.19 1.37
N ALA A 156 -0.38 -6.19 0.77
CA ALA A 156 0.19 -5.09 1.54
C ALA A 156 -0.84 -4.45 2.49
N ASP A 157 -0.41 -4.20 3.72
CA ASP A 157 -1.11 -3.39 4.69
C ASP A 157 -1.02 -1.91 4.35
N MET A 158 -1.94 -1.13 4.89
CA MET A 158 -1.76 0.32 4.97
C MET A 158 -0.90 0.66 6.19
N GLY A 159 0.01 1.61 6.06
CA GLY A 159 0.85 2.08 7.16
C GLY A 159 2.31 1.64 7.06
N ALA A 160 3.13 2.15 7.98
CA ALA A 160 4.57 1.90 8.05
C ALA A 160 4.94 0.51 8.57
N TYR A 161 4.05 -0.11 9.36
CA TYR A 161 4.30 -1.35 10.07
C TYR A 161 3.34 -2.43 9.56
N PRO A 162 3.81 -3.40 8.76
CA PRO A 162 2.99 -4.52 8.35
C PRO A 162 2.68 -5.39 9.57
N PHE A 163 1.44 -5.88 9.62
CA PHE A 163 0.99 -6.90 10.52
C PHE A 163 1.46 -8.27 10.00
N PHE A 164 2.07 -9.04 10.89
CA PHE A 164 2.50 -10.40 10.54
C PHE A 164 1.43 -11.39 10.95
N HIS A 165 0.83 -12.06 9.96
CA HIS A 165 -0.10 -13.13 10.20
C HIS A 165 0.62 -14.30 10.88
N THR A 166 0.17 -14.67 12.08
CA THR A 166 0.61 -15.93 12.67
C THR A 166 -0.10 -17.08 11.97
N LEU A 167 0.56 -17.64 10.96
CA LEU A 167 0.08 -18.83 10.29
C LEU A 167 0.02 -19.99 11.29
N THR A 168 -1.08 -20.73 11.28
CA THR A 168 -1.12 -22.04 11.94
C THR A 168 -0.11 -22.99 11.28
N PRO A 169 0.29 -24.09 11.94
CA PRO A 169 1.17 -25.08 11.31
C PRO A 169 0.63 -25.60 9.97
N THR A 170 -0.69 -25.74 9.84
CA THR A 170 -1.34 -26.18 8.60
C THR A 170 -1.23 -25.12 7.49
N GLU A 171 -1.50 -23.85 7.81
CA GLU A 171 -1.38 -22.76 6.83
C GLU A 171 0.07 -22.54 6.43
N THR A 172 1.02 -22.71 7.36
CA THR A 172 2.46 -22.66 7.07
C THR A 172 2.86 -23.74 6.07
N VAL A 173 2.35 -24.97 6.23
CA VAL A 173 2.63 -26.05 5.29
C VAL A 173 2.05 -25.75 3.91
N ASN A 174 0.84 -25.21 3.84
CA ASN A 174 0.21 -24.86 2.56
C ASN A 174 0.95 -23.71 1.85
N ASP A 175 1.31 -22.64 2.56
CA ASP A 175 2.09 -21.52 2.01
C ASP A 175 3.45 -21.98 1.48
N LEU A 176 4.12 -22.90 2.19
CA LEU A 176 5.37 -23.48 1.72
C LEU A 176 5.19 -24.34 0.46
N ILE A 177 4.08 -25.09 0.36
CA ILE A 177 3.76 -25.85 -0.86
C ILE A 177 3.58 -24.90 -2.03
N ASP A 178 2.77 -23.84 -1.88
CA ASP A 178 2.50 -22.86 -2.93
C ASP A 178 3.80 -22.16 -3.38
N LYS A 179 4.65 -21.75 -2.43
CA LYS A 179 5.96 -21.14 -2.73
C LYS A 179 6.90 -22.09 -3.46
N VAL A 180 6.92 -23.37 -3.09
CA VAL A 180 7.72 -24.40 -3.78
C VAL A 180 7.19 -24.66 -5.19
N GLU A 181 5.87 -24.69 -5.38
CA GLU A 181 5.25 -24.84 -6.71
C GLU A 181 5.58 -23.66 -7.63
N ILE A 182 5.46 -22.43 -7.14
CA ILE A 182 5.84 -21.22 -7.88
C ILE A 182 7.33 -21.23 -8.22
N PHE A 183 8.19 -21.55 -7.25
CA PHE A 183 9.63 -21.65 -7.48
C PHE A 183 9.96 -22.70 -8.53
N ASN A 184 9.38 -23.90 -8.42
CA ASN A 184 9.57 -24.97 -9.40
C ASN A 184 9.11 -24.53 -10.79
N PHE A 185 7.97 -23.85 -10.90
CA PHE A 185 7.50 -23.28 -12.17
C PHE A 185 8.50 -22.26 -12.74
N GLN A 186 8.97 -21.30 -11.94
CA GLN A 186 9.94 -20.28 -12.34
C GLN A 186 11.29 -20.88 -12.76
N GLN A 187 11.69 -21.99 -12.14
CA GLN A 187 12.93 -22.70 -12.46
C GLN A 187 12.75 -23.76 -13.58
N GLY A 188 11.54 -23.93 -14.14
CA GLY A 188 11.26 -24.95 -15.14
C GLY A 188 11.31 -26.40 -14.62
N ILE A 189 11.14 -26.59 -13.31
CA ILE A 189 11.12 -27.87 -12.59
C ILE A 189 9.69 -28.46 -12.61
N SER A 190 8.95 -28.34 -13.73
CA SER A 190 7.65 -29.03 -13.94
C SER A 190 7.82 -30.53 -14.22
N SER A 191 9.06 -30.98 -14.42
CA SER A 191 9.38 -32.30 -14.98
C SER A 191 8.99 -33.50 -14.13
N SER A 192 8.54 -33.37 -12.87
CA SER A 192 8.09 -34.56 -12.12
C SER A 192 6.77 -35.11 -12.64
N LEU A 193 5.82 -34.24 -12.99
CA LEU A 193 4.53 -34.67 -13.56
C LEU A 193 4.66 -34.93 -15.06
N ASP A 194 5.40 -34.09 -15.78
CA ASP A 194 5.64 -34.26 -17.21
C ASP A 194 6.47 -35.53 -17.50
N ALA A 195 7.50 -35.85 -16.70
CA ALA A 195 8.26 -37.08 -16.87
C ALA A 195 7.46 -38.32 -16.47
N LYS A 196 6.59 -38.23 -15.46
CA LYS A 196 5.67 -39.31 -15.10
C LYS A 196 4.62 -39.53 -16.20
N LEU A 197 4.09 -38.46 -16.80
CA LEU A 197 3.14 -38.53 -17.92
C LEU A 197 3.79 -39.09 -19.18
N ASN A 198 4.99 -38.64 -19.52
CA ASN A 198 5.75 -39.17 -20.66
C ASN A 198 6.15 -40.64 -20.46
N ALA A 199 6.57 -41.02 -19.25
CA ALA A 199 6.85 -42.41 -18.92
C ALA A 199 5.58 -43.29 -18.98
N ALA A 200 4.43 -42.76 -18.55
CA ALA A 200 3.14 -43.45 -18.64
C ALA A 200 2.64 -43.58 -20.08
N LEU A 201 2.81 -42.55 -20.92
CA LEU A 201 2.49 -42.57 -22.36
C LEU A 201 3.33 -43.62 -23.09
N ASN A 202 4.66 -43.61 -22.90
CA ASN A 202 5.54 -44.60 -23.52
C ASN A 202 5.19 -46.03 -23.10
N ALA A 203 4.89 -46.24 -21.80
CA ALA A 203 4.48 -47.56 -21.30
C ALA A 203 3.12 -48.01 -21.86
N LEU A 204 2.22 -47.08 -22.20
CA LEU A 204 0.94 -47.38 -22.82
C LEU A 204 1.09 -47.73 -24.31
N ASP A 205 1.97 -47.04 -25.03
CA ASP A 205 2.29 -47.33 -26.43
C ASP A 205 2.93 -48.72 -26.56
N ASP A 206 3.88 -49.06 -25.68
CA ASP A 206 4.50 -50.40 -25.63
C ASP A 206 3.45 -51.51 -25.36
N LEU A 207 2.42 -51.24 -24.55
CA LEU A 207 1.34 -52.21 -24.29
C LEU A 207 0.40 -52.39 -25.49
N ASN A 208 0.16 -51.32 -26.26
CA ASN A 208 -0.68 -51.36 -27.45
C ASN A 208 0.02 -52.08 -28.61
N GLU A 209 1.32 -51.85 -28.81
CA GLU A 209 2.10 -52.57 -29.84
C GLU A 209 2.12 -54.09 -29.60
N ASN A 210 2.17 -54.52 -28.33
CA ASN A 210 2.14 -55.94 -27.98
C ASN A 210 0.75 -56.59 -28.12
N ASN A 211 -0.34 -55.81 -28.03
CA ASN A 211 -1.70 -56.31 -28.23
C ASN A 211 -2.08 -56.44 -29.72
N ASP A 212 -1.50 -55.61 -30.59
CA ASP A 212 -1.71 -55.67 -32.05
C ASP A 212 -0.91 -56.80 -32.74
N GLN A 213 -0.04 -57.50 -31.99
CA GLN A 213 0.74 -58.66 -32.46
C GLN A 213 0.20 -60.01 -31.95
N ALA A 214 -0.92 -60.02 -31.21
CA ALA A 214 -1.55 -61.27 -30.78
C ALA A 214 -2.18 -62.00 -32.00
N PRO A 215 -1.83 -63.28 -32.27
CA PRO A 215 -2.33 -63.99 -33.43
C PRO A 215 -3.86 -64.20 -33.35
N GLN A 216 -4.55 -63.86 -34.45
CA GLN A 216 -5.98 -64.12 -34.68
C GLN A 216 -6.31 -65.62 -34.66
#